data_AF-Q14NY0-F1
#
_entry.id   AF-Q14NY0-F1
#
_cell.length_a   1.000
_cell.length_b   1.000
_cell.length_c   1.000
_cell.angle_alpha   90.00
_cell.angle_beta   90.00
_cell.angle_gamma   90.00
#
_symmetry.space_group_name_H-M   'P 1'
#
loop_
_entity.id
_entity.type
_entity.pdbx_description
1 polymer ?
#
loop_
_entity_poly.entity_id
_entity_poly.type
_entity_poly.pdbx_seq_one_letter_code
_entity_poly.pdbx_strand_id
1 'polypeptide(L)' 'MYLLKHVRDVNNNVLNIVITGDKITAILSKNELSNFLRNNNTCKIINFEPDTYVSYGWIDCS' A
#
# COMPACT_ATOMS: atom_id res chain seq x y z
N MET A 1 12.10 1.33 -2.18
CA MET A 1 10.66 1.67 -2.28
C MET A 1 9.87 0.39 -2.39
N TYR A 2 8.79 0.28 -1.62
CA TYR A 2 7.85 -0.83 -1.62
C TYR A 2 6.47 -0.34 -2.05
N LEU A 3 5.75 -1.18 -2.78
CA LEU A 3 4.34 -1.00 -3.10
C LEU A 3 3.58 -2.19 -2.53
N LEU A 4 2.72 -1.93 -1.56
CA LEU A 4 1.74 -2.89 -1.06
C LEU A 4 0.53 -2.77 -1.98
N LYS A 5 0.28 -3.82 -2.77
CA LYS A 5 -0.72 -3.79 -3.84
C LYS A 5 -1.96 -4.59 -3.44
N HIS A 6 -3.14 -4.08 -3.81
CA HIS A 6 -4.44 -4.76 -3.62
C HIS A 6 -4.79 -5.11 -2.16
N VAL A 7 -4.37 -4.27 -1.22
CA VAL A 7 -4.72 -4.45 0.20
C VAL A 7 -6.08 -3.83 0.50
N ARG A 8 -6.73 -4.26 1.58
CA ARG A 8 -8.00 -3.66 2.04
C ARG A 8 -7.85 -2.98 3.39
N ASP A 9 -8.43 -1.80 3.57
CA ASP A 9 -8.56 -1.23 4.92
C ASP A 9 -9.68 -1.92 5.72
N VAL A 10 -9.78 -1.58 7.01
CA VAL A 10 -10.81 -2.11 7.92
C VAL A 10 -12.25 -1.78 7.50
N ASN A 11 -12.44 -0.82 6.59
CA ASN A 11 -13.73 -0.45 6.00
C ASN A 11 -13.97 -1.13 4.65
N ASN A 12 -13.13 -2.10 4.27
CA ASN A 12 -13.19 -2.87 3.02
C ASN A 12 -12.88 -2.05 1.76
N ASN A 13 -12.21 -0.90 1.88
CA ASN A 13 -11.72 -0.14 0.73
C ASN A 13 -10.44 -0.74 0.17
N VAL A 14 -10.36 -0.89 -1.15
CA VAL A 14 -9.12 -1.35 -1.82
C VAL A 14 -8.13 -0.20 -1.91
N LEU A 15 -6.92 -0.42 -1.40
CA LEU A 15 -5.84 0.55 -1.35
C LEU A 15 -4.56 0.01 -1.98
N ASN A 16 -3.67 0.92 -2.37
CA ASN A 16 -2.30 0.60 -2.73
C ASN A 16 -1.38 1.57 -1.99
N ILE A 17 -0.43 1.06 -1.21
CA ILE A 17 0.38 1.87 -0.29
C ILE A 17 1.82 1.90 -0.78
N VAL A 18 2.38 3.10 -0.93
CA VAL A 18 3.78 3.32 -1.29
C VAL A 18 4.59 3.65 -0.05
N ILE A 19 5.64 2.87 0.19
CA ILE A 19 6.59 3.07 1.29
C ILE A 19 7.97 3.34 0.72
N THR A 20 8.57 4.45 1.13
CA THR A 20 9.93 4.84 0.74
C THR A 20 10.77 5.06 2.00
N GLY A 21 11.81 4.26 2.16
CA GLY A 21 12.58 4.23 3.42
C GLY A 21 11.68 3.78 4.57
N ASP A 22 11.61 4.60 5.60
CA ASP A 22 10.85 4.43 6.84
C ASP A 22 9.46 5.09 6.81
N LYS A 23 9.05 5.68 5.67
CA LYS A 23 7.82 6.48 5.57
C LYS A 23 6.84 5.92 4.56
N ILE A 24 5.57 6.00 4.90
CA ILE A 24 4.47 5.94 3.93
C ILE A 24 4.49 7.26 3.16
N THR A 25 4.69 7.21 1.85
CA THR A 25 4.80 8.41 1.01
C THR A 25 3.58 8.66 0.14
N ALA A 26 2.76 7.64 -0.12
CA ALA A 26 1.50 7.80 -0.83
C ALA A 26 0.53 6.66 -0.54
N ILE A 27 -0.77 6.95 -0.64
CA ILE A 27 -1.86 5.98 -0.78
C ILE A 27 -2.49 6.26 -2.14
N LEU A 28 -2.50 5.27 -3.02
CA LEU A 28 -2.87 5.44 -4.43
C LEU A 28 -4.21 4.77 -4.73
N SER A 29 -5.06 5.51 -5.43
CA SER A 29 -6.20 4.94 -6.15
C SER A 29 -5.75 4.05 -7.31
N LYS A 30 -6.68 3.30 -7.91
CA LYS A 30 -6.40 2.43 -9.08
C LYS A 30 -5.82 3.20 -10.28
N ASN A 31 -6.30 4.43 -10.51
CA ASN A 31 -5.82 5.27 -11.62
C ASN A 31 -4.40 5.78 -11.36
N GLU A 32 -4.12 6.24 -10.14
CA GLU A 32 -2.80 6.72 -9.75
C GLU A 32 -1.77 5.59 -9.71
N LEU A 33 -2.16 4.38 -9.29
CA LEU A 33 -1.30 3.20 -9.33
C LEU A 33 -0.76 2.92 -10.73
N SER A 34 -1.63 3.01 -11.74
CA SER A 34 -1.26 2.69 -13.13
C SER A 34 -0.20 3.68 -13.65
N ASN A 35 -0.37 4.96 -13.32
CA ASN A 35 0.62 6.00 -13.64
C ASN A 35 1.91 5.83 -12.84
N PHE A 36 1.79 5.53 -11.54
CA PHE A 36 2.93 5.31 -10.66
C PHE A 36 3.82 4.16 -11.16
N LEU A 37 3.24 3.02 -11.53
CA LEU A 37 3.98 1.86 -12.04
C LEU A 37 4.72 2.15 -13.35
N ARG A 38 4.12 2.95 -14.25
CA ARG A 38 4.78 3.35 -15.51
C ARG A 38 6.02 4.22 -15.29
N ASN A 39 5.98 5.05 -14.25
CA ASN A 39 7.05 6.01 -13.95
C ASN A 39 8.09 5.47 -12.96
N ASN A 40 7.81 4.35 -12.29
CA ASN A 40 8.66 3.82 -11.21
C ASN A 40 9.03 2.35 -11.44
N ASN A 41 10.04 2.13 -12.27
CA ASN A 41 10.49 0.79 -12.67
C ASN A 41 11.26 0.01 -11.58
N THR A 42 11.60 0.64 -10.45
CA THR A 42 12.47 0.06 -9.39
C THR A 42 11.72 -0.22 -8.07
N CYS A 43 10.40 -0.33 -8.11
CA CYS A 43 9.60 -0.63 -6.92
C CYS A 43 9.55 -2.13 -6.61
N LYS A 44 9.77 -2.52 -5.35
CA LYS A 44 9.46 -3.88 -4.88
C LYS A 44 7.97 -4.00 -4.59
N ILE A 45 7.29 -4.87 -5.31
CA ILE A 45 5.85 -5.07 -5.14
C ILE A 45 5.62 -6.22 -4.15
N ILE A 46 4.83 -5.96 -3.10
CA ILE A 46 4.33 -6.96 -2.17
C ILE A 46 2.85 -7.18 -2.52
N ASN A 47 2.54 -8.35 -3.05
CA ASN A 47 1.17 -8.77 -3.28
C ASN A 47 0.70 -9.54 -2.06
N PHE A 48 -0.41 -9.11 -1.49
CA PHE A 48 -1.08 -9.84 -0.44
C PHE A 48 -2.12 -10.78 -1.04
N GLU A 49 -2.43 -11.84 -0.29
CA GLU A 49 -3.55 -12.72 -0.63
C GLU A 49 -4.86 -11.94 -0.66
N PRO A 50 -5.84 -12.37 -1.48
CA PRO A 50 -7.19 -11.83 -1.43
C PRO A 50 -7.73 -11.76 0.00
N ASP A 51 -8.48 -10.70 0.29
CA ASP A 51 -9.11 -10.45 1.60
C ASP A 51 -8.11 -10.28 2.77
N THR A 52 -6.84 -9.99 2.46
CA THR A 52 -5.92 -9.47 3.47
C THR A 52 -6.24 -8.01 3.82
N TYR A 53 -6.43 -7.76 5.11
CA TYR A 53 -6.64 -6.43 5.66
C TYR A 53 -5.34 -5.80 6.13
N VAL A 54 -5.23 -4.48 5.96
CA VAL A 54 -4.15 -3.65 6.49
C VAL A 54 -4.71 -2.57 7.39
N SER A 55 -3.99 -2.25 8.45
CA SER A 55 -4.24 -1.11 9.32
C SER A 55 -2.94 -0.37 9.58
N TYR A 56 -3.03 0.79 10.21
CA TYR A 56 -1.87 1.33 10.92
C TYR A 56 -1.39 0.32 11.97
N GLY A 57 -0.08 0.35 12.24
CA GLY A 57 0.49 -0.43 13.33
C GLY A 57 -0.19 -0.06 14.65
N TRP A 58 -0.51 -1.06 15.45
CA TRP A 58 -1.17 -0.82 16.73
C TRP A 58 -0.17 -0.24 17.72
N ILE A 59 -0.64 0.73 18.50
CA ILE A 59 0.10 1.31 19.62
C ILE A 59 -0.61 0.84 20.88
N ASP A 60 0.08 0.02 21.67
CA ASP A 60 -0.39 -0.39 22.99
C ASP A 60 -0.01 0.70 24.00
N CYS A 61 -1.02 1.25 24.66
CA CYS A 61 -0.87 2.33 25.64
C CYS A 61 -1.13 1.85 27.08
N SER A 62 -1.23 0.53 27.30
CA SER A 62 -1.43 -0.06 28.62
C SER A 62 -0.23 0.04 29.55
#